data_AF-A0A924NKD0-F1
#
_entry.id   AF-A0A924NKD0-F1
#
_cell.length_a   1.000
_cell.length_b   1.000
_cell.length_c   1.000
_cell.angle_alpha   90.00
_cell.angle_beta   90.00
_cell.angle_gamma   90.00
#
_symmetry.space_group_name_H-M   'P 1'
#
loop_
_entity.id
_entity.type
_entity.pdbx_description
1 polymer ?
#
loop_
_entity_poly.entity_id
_entity_poly.type
_entity_poly.pdbx_seq_one_letter_code
_entity_poly.pdbx_strand_id
1 'polypeptide(L)'
;MIGWLDAQAGTSGDMLLGSLVDAGVPIGVLQAALDPLELGLVLTAGPVTRASLGARKVDVTVGGRPAEEIPGSPREVPGSAHAPGDVRRPAHTDTRTWADVRTLLGRLEDPVRSGAL
;
A
#
# COMPACT_ATOMS: atom_id res chain seq x y z
N MET A 1 3.13 -12.61 -18.31
CA MET A 1 2.65 -11.23 -18.11
C MET A 1 3.82 -10.40 -17.64
N ILE A 2 3.98 -9.17 -18.15
CA ILE A 2 5.04 -8.25 -17.73
C ILE A 2 4.35 -7.06 -17.04
N GLY A 3 4.73 -6.77 -15.79
CA GLY A 3 4.27 -5.58 -15.07
C GLY A 3 5.34 -4.49 -15.15
N TRP A 4 4.91 -3.25 -15.43
CA TRP A 4 5.78 -2.08 -15.41
C TRP A 4 5.34 -1.15 -14.28
N LEU A 5 6.27 -0.77 -13.40
CA LEU A 5 6.02 0.14 -12.30
C LEU A 5 6.74 1.46 -12.59
N ASP A 6 5.98 2.53 -12.80
CA ASP A 6 6.49 3.89 -12.81
C ASP A 6 6.32 4.51 -11.42
N ALA A 7 7.40 4.52 -10.64
CA ALA A 7 7.41 5.04 -9.28
C ALA A 7 7.70 6.56 -9.20
N GLN A 8 7.91 7.25 -10.34
CA GLN A 8 8.27 8.68 -10.35
C GLN A 8 7.18 9.57 -9.75
N ALA A 9 5.91 9.25 -10.02
CA ALA A 9 4.77 9.99 -9.48
C ALA A 9 4.29 9.46 -8.11
N GLY A 10 4.90 8.37 -7.62
CA GLY A 10 4.37 7.58 -6.51
C GLY A 10 3.15 6.74 -6.93
N THR A 11 3.02 5.57 -6.32
CA THR A 11 1.80 4.76 -6.39
C THR A 11 1.31 4.53 -4.97
N SER A 12 -0.01 4.59 -4.76
CA SER A 12 -0.56 4.22 -3.47
C SER A 12 -0.44 2.72 -3.26
N GLY A 13 -0.09 2.29 -2.05
CA GLY A 13 0.18 0.88 -1.76
C GLY A 13 -1.05 -0.01 -1.97
N ASP A 14 -2.23 0.47 -1.62
CA ASP A 14 -3.51 -0.23 -1.83
C ASP A 14 -3.86 -0.40 -3.33
N MET A 15 -3.54 0.59 -4.15
CA MET A 15 -3.70 0.53 -5.60
C MET A 15 -2.71 -0.47 -6.23
N LEU A 16 -1.45 -0.47 -5.78
CA LEU A 16 -0.46 -1.44 -6.24
C LEU A 16 -0.91 -2.88 -5.89
N LEU A 17 -1.33 -3.12 -4.64
CA LEU A 17 -1.86 -4.41 -4.22
C LEU A 17 -3.11 -4.80 -5.04
N GLY A 18 -4.01 -3.84 -5.28
CA GLY A 18 -5.17 -4.00 -6.16
C GLY A 18 -4.80 -4.48 -7.56
N SER A 19 -3.80 -3.85 -8.18
CA SER A 19 -3.31 -4.21 -9.51
C SER A 19 -2.74 -5.63 -9.58
N LEU A 20 -2.10 -6.11 -8.51
CA LEU A 20 -1.59 -7.49 -8.44
C LEU A 20 -2.74 -8.49 -8.35
N VAL A 21 -3.77 -8.17 -7.58
CA VAL A 21 -4.98 -9.02 -7.50
C VAL A 21 -5.71 -9.03 -8.85
N ASP A 22 -5.81 -7.88 -9.53
CA ASP A 22 -6.37 -7.81 -10.89
C ASP A 22 -5.54 -8.58 -11.93
N ALA A 23 -4.22 -8.63 -11.75
CA ALA A 23 -3.33 -9.48 -12.54
C ALA A 23 -3.43 -10.98 -12.22
N GLY A 24 -4.26 -11.36 -11.24
CA GLY A 24 -4.56 -12.75 -10.88
C GLY A 24 -3.83 -13.27 -9.64
N VAL A 25 -3.10 -12.43 -8.91
CA VAL A 25 -2.46 -12.85 -7.64
C VAL A 25 -3.55 -13.08 -6.57
N PRO A 26 -3.65 -14.27 -5.97
CA PRO A 26 -4.61 -14.49 -4.90
C PRO A 26 -4.30 -13.61 -3.68
N ILE A 27 -5.31 -12.97 -3.10
CA ILE A 27 -5.12 -12.07 -1.94
C ILE A 27 -4.44 -12.77 -0.75
N GLY A 28 -4.68 -14.07 -0.56
CA GLY A 28 -4.04 -14.86 0.49
C GLY A 28 -2.52 -14.98 0.32
N VAL A 29 -1.99 -14.91 -0.92
CA VAL A 29 -0.54 -14.87 -1.16
C VAL A 29 0.04 -13.55 -0.68
N LEU A 30 -0.67 -12.44 -0.92
CA LEU A 30 -0.26 -11.11 -0.46
C LEU A 30 -0.31 -11.02 1.08
N GLN A 31 -1.36 -11.57 1.70
CA GLN A 31 -1.49 -11.65 3.16
C GLN A 31 -0.34 -12.46 3.76
N ALA A 32 -0.09 -13.68 3.25
CA ALA A 32 0.96 -14.57 3.75
C ALA A 32 2.36 -13.95 3.64
N ALA A 33 2.63 -13.16 2.60
CA ALA A 33 3.89 -12.46 2.45
C ALA A 33 4.10 -11.34 3.50
N LEU A 34 3.01 -10.80 4.05
CA LEU A 34 3.04 -9.72 5.05
C LEU A 34 2.90 -10.23 6.49
N ASP A 35 2.33 -11.41 6.70
CA ASP A 35 2.14 -12.03 8.02
C ASP A 35 3.42 -12.07 8.89
N PRO A 36 4.63 -12.33 8.36
CA PRO A 36 5.87 -12.31 9.15
C PRO A 36 6.19 -10.96 9.78
N LEU A 37 5.60 -9.86 9.29
CA LEU A 37 5.80 -8.54 9.88
C LEU A 37 5.04 -8.39 11.20
N GLU A 38 4.07 -9.27 11.50
CA GLU A 38 3.26 -9.28 12.73
C GLU A 38 2.57 -7.94 13.00
N LEU A 39 2.09 -7.29 11.95
CA LEU A 39 1.49 -5.96 12.03
C LEU A 39 0.01 -5.97 12.42
N GLY A 40 -0.59 -7.15 12.60
CA GLY A 40 -2.03 -7.28 12.86
C GLY A 40 -2.89 -6.74 11.71
N LEU A 41 -2.37 -6.82 10.48
CA LEU A 41 -3.04 -6.35 9.27
C LEU A 41 -3.92 -7.44 8.66
N VAL A 42 -5.04 -7.02 8.08
CA VAL A 42 -5.92 -7.87 7.28
C VAL A 42 -6.21 -7.17 5.97
N LEU A 43 -5.93 -7.87 4.87
CA LEU A 43 -6.23 -7.42 3.51
C LEU A 43 -7.60 -7.90 3.07
N THR A 44 -8.37 -7.01 2.46
CA THR A 44 -9.61 -7.36 1.74
C THR A 44 -9.59 -6.72 0.36
N ALA A 45 -10.15 -7.37 -0.66
CA ALA A 45 -10.11 -6.86 -2.03
C ALA A 45 -11.50 -6.80 -2.66
N GLY A 46 -11.93 -5.59 -3.02
CA GLY A 46 -13.26 -5.32 -3.59
C GLY A 46 -13.18 -4.59 -4.95
N PRO A 47 -14.13 -4.84 -5.86
CA PRO A 47 -14.21 -4.09 -7.11
C PRO A 47 -14.55 -2.62 -6.81
N VAL A 48 -13.91 -1.72 -7.54
CA VAL A 48 -14.17 -0.28 -7.49
C VAL A 48 -14.34 0.24 -8.92
N THR A 49 -15.18 1.27 -9.07
CA THR A 49 -15.35 1.96 -10.35
C THR A 49 -15.14 3.46 -10.14
N ARG A 50 -14.25 4.06 -10.91
CA ARG A 50 -14.01 5.52 -10.90
C ARG A 50 -13.98 6.03 -12.33
N ALA A 51 -14.79 7.04 -12.64
CA ALA A 51 -14.89 7.61 -13.98
C ALA A 51 -15.06 6.55 -15.09
N SER A 52 -15.96 5.57 -14.85
CA SER A 52 -16.24 4.44 -15.74
C SER A 52 -15.08 3.44 -15.94
N LEU A 53 -13.99 3.56 -15.18
CA LEU A 53 -12.91 2.58 -15.13
C LEU A 53 -13.11 1.66 -13.93
N GLY A 54 -13.24 0.36 -14.20
CA GLY A 54 -13.28 -0.68 -13.19
C GLY A 54 -11.86 -1.13 -12.80
N ALA A 55 -11.63 -1.33 -11.51
CA ALA A 55 -10.41 -1.90 -10.95
C ALA A 55 -10.75 -2.64 -9.65
N ARG A 56 -9.74 -3.18 -8.97
CA ARG A 56 -9.87 -3.67 -7.60
C ARG A 56 -9.07 -2.82 -6.63
N LYS A 57 -9.69 -2.44 -5.51
CA LYS A 57 -9.00 -1.82 -4.37
C LYS A 57 -8.71 -2.89 -3.34
N VAL A 58 -7.52 -2.83 -2.73
CA VAL A 58 -7.19 -3.64 -1.56
C VAL A 58 -7.26 -2.77 -0.32
N ASP A 59 -8.30 -2.96 0.49
CA ASP A 59 -8.44 -2.28 1.77
C ASP A 59 -7.57 -2.98 2.83
N VAL A 60 -6.81 -2.16 3.56
CA VAL A 60 -5.93 -2.61 4.65
C VAL A 60 -6.56 -2.21 5.98
N THR A 61 -6.83 -3.18 6.84
CA THR A 61 -7.28 -2.95 8.21
C THR A 61 -6.19 -3.38 9.19
N VAL A 62 -6.00 -2.64 10.28
CA VAL A 62 -5.03 -2.94 11.34
C VAL A 62 -5.76 -2.92 12.68
N GLY A 63 -5.76 -4.05 13.39
CA GLY A 63 -6.50 -4.17 14.64
C GLY A 63 -8.00 -3.87 14.50
N GLY A 64 -8.59 -4.21 13.35
CA GLY A 64 -10.02 -4.01 13.06
C GLY A 64 -10.42 -2.60 12.62
N ARG A 65 -9.47 -1.68 12.40
CA ARG A 65 -9.72 -0.33 11.89
C ARG A 65 -9.06 -0.12 10.53
N PRO A 66 -9.65 0.66 9.60
CA PRO A 66 -8.98 1.02 8.35
C PRO A 66 -7.63 1.70 8.60
N ALA A 67 -6.59 1.33 7.85
CA ALA A 67 -5.25 1.90 7.99
C ALA A 67 -5.24 3.43 7.75
N GLU A 68 -6.15 3.89 6.89
CA GLU A 68 -6.40 5.29 6.58
C GLU A 68 -6.91 6.11 7.79
N GLU A 69 -7.53 5.46 8.78
CA GLU A 69 -8.11 6.11 9.96
C GLU A 69 -7.19 6.09 11.19
N ILE A 70 -6.06 5.39 11.12
CA ILE A 70 -5.10 5.31 12.23
C ILE A 70 -4.40 6.67 12.40
N PRO A 71 -4.33 7.24 13.61
CA PRO A 71 -3.58 8.47 13.86
C PRO A 71 -2.15 8.40 13.28
N GLY A 72 -1.81 9.37 12.43
CA GLY A 72 -0.54 9.42 11.68
C GLY A 72 -0.61 8.93 10.23
N SER A 73 -1.74 8.37 9.79
CA SER A 73 -1.97 8.04 8.38
C SER A 73 -2.00 9.30 7.50
N PRO A 74 -1.47 9.25 6.26
CA PRO A 74 -1.74 10.28 5.27
C PRO A 74 -3.25 10.35 5.02
N ARG A 75 -3.89 11.46 5.40
CA ARG A 75 -5.29 11.70 5.03
C ARG A 75 -5.34 12.07 3.55
N GLU A 76 -6.00 11.26 2.74
CA GLU A 76 -6.41 11.69 1.40
C GLU A 76 -7.38 12.85 1.54
N VAL A 77 -7.04 13.99 0.92
CA VAL A 77 -7.89 15.18 0.91
C VAL A 77 -8.88 15.01 -0.26
N PRO A 78 -10.20 14.94 -0.02
CA PRO A 78 -11.17 14.84 -1.10
C PRO A 78 -11.06 16.07 -2.02
N GLY A 79 -10.76 15.84 -3.31
CA GLY A 79 -10.61 16.91 -4.31
C GLY A 79 -9.18 17.22 -4.76
N SER A 80 -8.17 16.42 -4.39
CA SER A 80 -6.80 16.54 -4.92
C SER A 80 -6.68 16.05 -6.38
N ALA A 81 -7.50 16.59 -7.28
CA ALA A 81 -7.16 16.54 -8.69
C ALA A 81 -5.87 17.36 -8.86
N HIS A 82 -4.77 16.71 -9.18
CA HIS A 82 -3.49 17.36 -9.44
C HIS A 82 -3.68 18.37 -10.58
N ALA A 83 -3.78 19.65 -10.25
CA ALA A 83 -3.65 20.70 -11.24
C ALA A 83 -2.21 20.65 -11.79
N PRO A 84 -1.99 20.77 -13.11
CA PRO A 84 -0.64 20.81 -13.66
C PRO A 84 0.16 21.94 -13.00
N GLY A 85 1.15 21.60 -12.18
CA GLY A 85 2.07 22.55 -11.53
C GLY A 85 1.99 22.67 -10.01
N ASP A 86 1.04 22.01 -9.32
CA ASP A 86 0.95 22.10 -7.85
C ASP A 86 1.74 20.97 -7.16
N VAL A 87 3.05 21.18 -6.94
CA VAL A 87 3.89 20.26 -6.16
C VAL A 87 3.77 20.59 -4.67
N ARG A 88 2.58 20.44 -4.08
CA ARG A 88 2.43 20.55 -2.64
C ARG A 88 2.69 19.19 -2.00
N ARG A 89 3.89 19.04 -1.42
CA ARG A 89 4.27 17.85 -0.64
C ARG A 89 3.37 17.74 0.59
N PRO A 90 2.59 16.66 0.77
CA PRO A 90 1.85 16.44 2.00
C PRO A 90 2.82 16.43 3.18
N ALA A 91 2.48 17.11 4.27
CA ALA A 91 3.24 17.00 5.50
C ALA A 91 2.96 15.62 6.12
N HIS A 92 3.92 14.68 5.98
CA HIS A 92 3.87 13.38 6.65
C HIS A 92 4.37 13.56 8.09
N THR A 93 3.48 13.65 9.07
CA THR A 93 3.88 14.00 10.46
C THR A 93 4.06 12.83 11.41
N ASP A 94 3.77 11.58 11.04
CA ASP A 94 4.05 10.41 11.89
C ASP A 94 4.47 9.21 11.01
N THR A 95 5.74 9.20 10.62
CA THR A 95 6.32 8.07 9.88
C THR A 95 7.31 7.31 10.76
N ARG A 96 7.32 5.98 10.65
CA ARG A 96 8.35 5.14 11.28
C ARG A 96 9.72 5.60 10.82
N THR A 97 10.71 5.60 11.71
CA THR A 97 12.07 5.87 11.28
C THR A 97 12.55 4.75 10.35
N TRP A 98 13.52 5.04 9.49
CA TRP A 98 14.10 3.99 8.64
C TRP A 98 14.70 2.84 9.47
N ALA A 99 15.22 3.11 10.67
CA ALA A 99 15.71 2.07 11.56
C ALA A 99 14.59 1.12 12.04
N ASP A 100 13.40 1.67 12.33
CA ASP A 100 12.22 0.88 12.69
C ASP A 100 11.74 0.04 11.51
N VAL A 101 11.70 0.65 10.31
CA VAL A 101 11.31 -0.05 9.07
C VAL A 101 12.27 -1.21 8.79
N ARG A 102 13.58 -0.98 8.89
CA ARG A 102 14.59 -2.01 8.67
C ARG A 102 14.46 -3.17 9.66
N THR A 103 14.12 -2.86 10.92
CA THR A 103 13.87 -3.87 11.95
C THR A 103 12.68 -4.76 11.58
N LEU A 104 11.60 -4.17 11.03
CA LEU A 104 10.46 -4.94 10.53
C LEU A 104 10.83 -5.79 9.32
N LEU A 105 11.54 -5.23 8.34
CA LEU A 105 11.97 -5.97 7.14
C LEU A 105 12.86 -7.16 7.47
N GLY A 106 13.63 -7.08 8.56
CA GLY A 106 14.42 -8.21 9.08
C GLY A 106 13.61 -9.44 9.49
N ARG A 107 12.28 -9.36 9.57
CA ARG A 107 11.39 -10.51 9.87
C ARG A 107 10.97 -11.29 8.64
N LEU A 108 11.13 -10.73 7.44
CA LEU A 108 10.74 -11.37 6.19
C LEU A 108 11.65 -12.57 5.87
N GLU A 109 11.18 -13.53 5.09
CA GLU A 109 12.01 -14.66 4.64
C GLU A 109 13.02 -14.24 3.55
N ASP A 110 14.12 -14.98 3.40
CA ASP A 110 14.96 -14.86 2.20
C ASP A 110 14.28 -15.53 1.01
N PRO A 111 14.32 -14.97 -0.22
CA PRO A 111 15.15 -13.85 -0.69
C PRO A 111 14.52 -12.46 -0.51
N VAL A 112 13.28 -12.37 -0.04
CA VAL A 112 12.53 -11.10 0.06
C VAL A 112 13.25 -10.10 0.98
N ARG A 113 13.76 -10.58 2.12
CA ARG A 113 14.58 -9.79 3.04
C ARG A 113 15.83 -9.23 2.36
N SER A 114 16.58 -10.09 1.65
CA SER A 114 17.84 -9.71 0.99
C SER A 114 17.67 -8.65 -0.10
N GLY A 115 16.53 -8.60 -0.78
CA GLY A 115 16.23 -7.59 -1.79
C GLY A 115 15.69 -6.27 -1.23
N ALA A 116 15.27 -6.25 0.04
CA ALA A 116 14.68 -5.08 0.69
C ALA A 116 15.66 -4.30 1.58
N LEU A 117 16.81 -4.90 1.91
CA LEU A 117 17.87 -4.37 2.77
C LEU A 117 19.09 -3.93 1.95
#